data_AF-A0A2V9QK49-F1
#
_entry.id   AF-A0A2V9QK49-F1
#
_cell.length_a   1.000
_cell.length_b   1.000
_cell.length_c   1.000
_cell.angle_alpha   90.00
_cell.angle_beta   90.00
_cell.angle_gamma   90.00
#
_symmetry.space_group_name_H-M   'P 1'
#
loop_
_entity.id
_entity.type
_entity.pdbx_description
1 polymer ?
#
loop_
_entity_poly.entity_id
_entity_poly.type
_entity_poly.pdbx_seq_one_letter_code
_entity_poly.pdbx_strand_id
1 'polypeptide(L)'
;MKIAFLPFLSPLLLLPSLAAQSTSFHNAPASAKAVKNPYSGKPQAIPAGKQVYGNTCIKCHGSAGEGVGETPPLASGPAQQASDGEVFWYITRGDAANGMPSWAALPKQERWKVVAYVKSLGVSQGSSTKSGAAASVASTTASSAPPPKPPFTDYRSEKPGTDHHITVRDLPAPFASGSATAPPKIVARPENAWPVAPPEFKVDLFASGLTNPRLMRRAPNGDIFLAETSAGNIKILRGITKDGKPEQIQLFASGLNIPFGIAFYPPGDNPQWIYVANMDSVVRFPYHNGDLTRRGSPEHLLDLPSGGHHRSRDVQFSPDGKKMYVSVGSEQNVDDTPAETNRADILELNPDGSGLRVFASGIRNPVGIAFNPTTGELWCSTNERDGLGDDLVPDYITHVQEGGFYGWPWWYMGGHPDPRMEGKHPELKDKVITPDVILQPHNASLQMTFYEDKQFPAEYQGDIFAAEHGSWNRSPRAGYEVVRVPLHQTGHATGEYEDFLTGFVVDQNSVWGRPVGVATASDGSLLVSDDGSGSIWRISYKGK
;
A
#
# COMPACT_ATOMS: atom_id res chain seq x y z
N MET A 1 7.07 31.51 -91.78
CA MET A 1 8.12 31.77 -90.77
C MET A 1 7.90 30.78 -89.64
N LYS A 2 8.85 29.87 -89.43
CA LYS A 2 8.72 28.66 -88.59
C LYS A 2 8.61 29.03 -87.11
N ILE A 3 7.57 28.57 -86.42
CA ILE A 3 7.54 28.44 -84.96
C ILE A 3 7.43 26.95 -84.68
N ALA A 4 8.56 26.34 -84.31
CA ALA A 4 8.66 24.94 -83.98
C ALA A 4 8.17 24.73 -82.54
N PHE A 5 7.10 23.95 -82.39
CA PHE A 5 6.67 23.38 -81.12
C PHE A 5 7.58 22.21 -80.75
N LEU A 6 8.37 22.35 -79.68
CA LEU A 6 9.00 21.21 -79.01
C LEU A 6 7.97 20.54 -78.08
N PRO A 7 7.65 19.25 -78.25
CA PRO A 7 6.95 18.50 -77.21
C PRO A 7 7.94 18.10 -76.12
N PHE A 8 7.60 18.42 -74.87
CA PHE A 8 8.29 17.93 -73.69
C PHE A 8 8.27 16.39 -73.68
N LEU A 9 9.43 15.75 -73.83
CA LEU A 9 9.61 14.35 -73.42
C LEU A 9 9.54 14.30 -71.89
N SER A 10 8.43 13.80 -71.34
CA SER A 10 8.42 13.29 -69.96
C SER A 10 9.39 12.12 -69.86
N PRO A 11 10.40 12.15 -68.96
CA PRO A 11 11.17 10.96 -68.68
C PRO A 11 10.26 9.97 -67.95
N LEU A 12 10.06 8.81 -68.57
CA LEU A 12 9.50 7.62 -67.95
C LEU A 12 10.43 7.22 -66.79
N LEU A 13 10.16 7.76 -65.60
CA LEU A 13 10.82 7.33 -64.37
C LEU A 13 10.43 5.89 -64.12
N LEU A 14 11.36 4.99 -64.39
CA LEU A 14 11.41 3.65 -63.81
C LEU A 14 11.16 3.79 -62.31
N LEU A 15 9.95 3.43 -61.86
CA LEU A 15 9.66 3.24 -60.45
C LEU A 15 10.65 2.16 -59.97
N PRO A 16 11.60 2.48 -59.08
CA PRO A 16 12.27 1.42 -58.36
C PRO A 16 11.15 0.70 -57.62
N SER A 17 11.09 -0.63 -57.80
CA SER A 17 10.27 -1.50 -56.97
C SER A 17 10.36 -1.00 -55.54
N LEU A 18 9.24 -0.55 -54.98
CA LEU A 18 9.09 -0.36 -53.54
C LEU A 18 9.34 -1.74 -52.93
N ALA A 19 10.61 -2.05 -52.67
CA ALA A 19 10.96 -3.03 -51.68
C ALA A 19 10.22 -2.57 -50.44
N ALA A 20 9.27 -3.39 -49.99
CA ALA A 20 8.49 -3.13 -48.79
C ALA A 20 9.47 -2.70 -47.69
N GLN A 21 9.45 -1.40 -47.36
CA GLN A 21 10.20 -0.90 -46.22
C GLN A 21 9.67 -1.67 -45.03
N SER A 22 10.57 -2.38 -44.34
CA SER A 22 10.25 -3.18 -43.16
C SER A 22 9.31 -2.39 -42.24
N THR A 23 8.16 -2.96 -41.90
CA THR A 23 7.18 -2.33 -41.03
C THR A 23 7.85 -1.96 -39.71
N SER A 24 8.14 -0.68 -39.50
CA SER A 24 8.72 -0.21 -38.25
C SER A 24 7.71 -0.42 -37.13
N PHE A 25 8.21 -0.72 -35.93
CA PHE A 25 7.34 -0.96 -34.76
C PHE A 25 6.44 0.26 -34.53
N HIS A 26 5.13 0.09 -34.76
CA HIS A 26 4.11 1.15 -34.71
C HIS A 26 4.44 2.43 -35.53
N ASN A 27 5.02 2.26 -36.73
CA ASN A 27 5.39 3.39 -37.61
C ASN A 27 6.41 4.35 -36.97
N ALA A 28 7.26 3.87 -36.06
CA ALA A 28 8.37 4.63 -35.54
C ALA A 28 9.29 5.13 -36.68
N PRO A 29 9.77 6.39 -36.65
CA PRO A 29 10.62 6.93 -37.71
C PRO A 29 11.97 6.21 -37.74
N ALA A 30 12.61 6.15 -38.91
CA ALA A 30 13.93 5.52 -39.06
C ALA A 30 14.99 6.09 -38.11
N SER A 31 14.87 7.37 -37.74
CA SER A 31 15.74 8.01 -36.74
C SER A 31 15.61 7.40 -35.34
N ALA A 32 14.43 6.90 -34.96
CA ALA A 32 14.23 6.23 -33.67
C ALA A 32 14.93 4.88 -33.62
N LYS A 33 14.93 4.13 -34.72
CA LYS A 33 15.57 2.80 -34.80
C LYS A 33 17.08 2.83 -34.55
N ALA A 34 17.73 3.95 -34.86
CA ALA A 34 19.16 4.15 -34.63
C ALA A 34 19.52 4.51 -33.18
N VAL A 35 18.54 4.86 -32.33
CA VAL A 35 18.81 5.31 -30.96
C VAL A 35 19.01 4.12 -30.03
N LYS A 36 20.16 4.08 -29.36
CA LYS A 36 20.48 3.06 -28.35
C LYS A 36 20.04 3.50 -26.97
N ASN A 37 19.62 2.55 -26.14
CA ASN A 37 19.31 2.81 -24.74
C ASN A 37 20.61 3.06 -23.94
N PRO A 38 20.81 4.26 -23.36
CA PRO A 38 22.01 4.58 -22.57
C PRO A 38 22.07 3.87 -21.21
N TYR A 39 21.03 3.10 -20.86
CA TYR A 39 20.93 2.32 -19.65
C TYR A 39 20.94 0.80 -19.89
N SER A 40 21.09 0.35 -21.14
CA SER A 40 21.23 -1.07 -21.45
C SER A 40 22.47 -1.65 -20.74
N GLY A 41 22.31 -2.82 -20.12
CA GLY A 41 23.37 -3.51 -19.37
C GLY A 41 23.75 -2.87 -18.02
N LYS A 42 23.08 -1.79 -17.58
CA LYS A 42 23.35 -1.18 -16.26
C LYS A 42 22.56 -1.89 -15.15
N PRO A 43 23.20 -2.40 -14.08
CA PRO A 43 22.55 -3.20 -13.04
C PRO A 43 21.34 -2.52 -12.37
N GLN A 44 21.39 -1.20 -12.21
CA GLN A 44 20.33 -0.43 -11.54
C GLN A 44 19.18 -0.01 -12.49
N ALA A 45 19.33 -0.20 -13.81
CA ALA A 45 18.36 0.29 -14.78
C ALA A 45 17.09 -0.56 -14.85
N ILE A 46 17.23 -1.88 -14.73
CA ILE A 46 16.10 -2.82 -14.77
C ILE A 46 15.20 -2.66 -13.53
N PRO A 47 15.72 -2.64 -12.29
CA PRO A 47 14.90 -2.40 -11.10
C PRO A 47 14.20 -1.03 -11.12
N ALA A 48 14.91 0.04 -11.49
CA ALA A 48 14.32 1.37 -11.59
C ALA A 48 13.26 1.47 -12.71
N GLY A 49 13.49 0.77 -13.83
CA GLY A 49 12.53 0.64 -14.91
C GLY A 49 11.27 -0.13 -14.50
N LYS A 50 11.44 -1.21 -13.72
CA LYS A 50 10.34 -2.03 -13.18
C LYS A 50 9.43 -1.22 -12.26
N GLN A 51 10.01 -0.35 -11.43
CA GLN A 51 9.24 0.51 -10.52
C GLN A 51 8.36 1.49 -11.31
N VAL A 52 8.92 2.17 -12.30
CA VAL A 52 8.16 3.11 -13.15
C VAL A 52 7.10 2.35 -13.96
N TYR A 53 7.44 1.19 -14.53
CA TYR A 53 6.52 0.30 -15.22
C TYR A 53 5.34 -0.14 -14.33
N GLY A 54 5.61 -0.51 -13.07
CA GLY A 54 4.60 -0.88 -12.09
C GLY A 54 3.59 0.25 -11.80
N ASN A 55 4.04 1.50 -11.86
CA ASN A 55 3.17 2.65 -11.61
C ASN A 55 2.37 3.11 -12.84
N THR A 56 2.76 2.71 -14.05
CA THR A 56 2.26 3.34 -15.29
C THR A 56 1.76 2.36 -16.33
N CYS A 57 2.43 1.22 -16.51
CA CYS A 57 2.18 0.29 -17.61
C CYS A 57 1.45 -0.99 -17.17
N ILE A 58 1.55 -1.34 -15.88
CA ILE A 58 1.08 -2.63 -15.35
C ILE A 58 -0.41 -2.87 -15.58
N LYS A 59 -1.22 -1.81 -15.51
CA LYS A 59 -2.68 -1.90 -15.61
C LYS A 59 -3.14 -2.53 -16.93
N CYS A 60 -2.40 -2.28 -18.02
CA CYS A 60 -2.72 -2.78 -19.35
C CYS A 60 -1.83 -3.96 -19.75
N HIS A 61 -0.56 -3.96 -19.35
CA HIS A 61 0.40 -4.96 -19.83
C HIS A 61 0.71 -6.08 -18.83
N GLY A 62 0.13 -6.05 -17.63
CA GLY A 62 0.34 -7.09 -16.61
C GLY A 62 1.68 -6.94 -15.89
N SER A 63 1.85 -7.67 -14.79
CA SER A 63 3.00 -7.49 -13.89
C SER A 63 4.32 -8.01 -14.46
N ALA A 64 4.22 -9.02 -15.33
CA ALA A 64 5.31 -9.66 -16.04
C ALA A 64 5.33 -9.32 -17.53
N GLY A 65 4.51 -8.37 -18.00
CA GLY A 65 4.38 -8.04 -19.42
C GLY A 65 3.58 -9.07 -20.22
N GLU A 66 2.71 -9.84 -19.58
CA GLU A 66 1.87 -10.87 -20.18
C GLU A 66 0.73 -10.32 -21.05
N GLY A 67 0.39 -9.03 -20.91
CA GLY A 67 -0.79 -8.42 -21.53
C GLY A 67 -2.06 -8.69 -20.73
N VAL A 68 -2.92 -7.68 -20.59
CA VAL A 68 -4.23 -7.79 -19.93
C VAL A 68 -5.34 -7.51 -20.95
N GLY A 69 -6.30 -8.43 -21.05
CA GLY A 69 -7.40 -8.33 -22.01
C GLY A 69 -6.90 -8.41 -23.46
N GLU A 70 -7.27 -7.43 -24.28
CA GLU A 70 -6.82 -7.30 -25.68
C GLU A 70 -5.45 -6.61 -25.81
N THR A 71 -4.86 -6.16 -24.71
CA THR A 71 -3.56 -5.48 -24.73
C THR A 71 -2.44 -6.49 -25.03
N PRO A 72 -1.56 -6.21 -26.02
CA PRO A 72 -0.54 -7.17 -26.42
C PRO A 72 0.50 -7.42 -25.31
N PRO A 73 1.06 -8.65 -25.26
CA PRO A 73 2.15 -8.97 -24.36
C PRO A 73 3.39 -8.14 -24.72
N LEU A 74 4.09 -7.68 -23.69
CA LEU A 74 5.39 -7.04 -23.82
C LEU A 74 6.53 -8.01 -23.56
N ALA A 75 6.32 -9.10 -22.82
CA ALA A 75 7.32 -10.13 -22.58
C ALA A 75 7.61 -11.00 -23.82
N SER A 76 6.79 -10.90 -24.86
CA SER A 76 6.94 -11.62 -26.12
C SER A 76 6.47 -10.74 -27.28
N GLY A 77 6.61 -11.23 -28.52
CA GLY A 77 6.04 -10.54 -29.68
C GLY A 77 6.81 -9.29 -30.15
N PRO A 78 6.14 -8.38 -30.88
CA PRO A 78 6.79 -7.29 -31.62
C PRO A 78 7.60 -6.32 -30.74
N ALA A 79 7.16 -6.09 -29.49
CA ALA A 79 7.88 -5.22 -28.56
C ALA A 79 9.28 -5.75 -28.20
N GLN A 80 9.47 -7.08 -28.18
CA GLN A 80 10.78 -7.70 -27.97
C GLN A 80 11.67 -7.61 -29.21
N GLN A 81 11.07 -7.66 -30.41
CA GLN A 81 11.79 -7.62 -31.69
C GLN A 81 12.17 -6.20 -32.14
N ALA A 82 11.44 -5.18 -31.69
CA ALA A 82 11.72 -3.77 -31.98
C ALA A 82 13.08 -3.34 -31.42
N SER A 83 13.72 -2.32 -31.99
CA SER A 83 14.88 -1.69 -31.35
C SER A 83 14.47 -0.91 -30.08
N ASP A 84 15.40 -0.72 -29.15
CA ASP A 84 15.14 0.05 -27.93
C ASP A 84 14.62 1.46 -28.22
N GLY A 85 15.14 2.12 -29.26
CA GLY A 85 14.71 3.45 -29.66
C GLY A 85 13.31 3.49 -30.26
N GLU A 86 12.87 2.44 -30.95
CA GLU A 86 11.49 2.32 -31.43
C GLU A 86 10.51 2.14 -30.25
N VAL A 87 10.86 1.30 -29.27
CA VAL A 87 10.05 1.13 -28.05
C VAL A 87 10.01 2.44 -27.24
N PHE A 88 11.15 3.11 -27.08
CA PHE A 88 11.23 4.42 -26.42
C PHE A 88 10.34 5.46 -27.10
N TRP A 89 10.38 5.53 -28.43
CA TRP A 89 9.56 6.44 -29.22
C TRP A 89 8.07 6.16 -29.01
N TYR A 90 7.68 4.89 -29.05
CA TYR A 90 6.27 4.50 -28.88
C TYR A 90 5.74 4.80 -27.48
N ILE A 91 6.49 4.47 -26.42
CA ILE A 91 6.14 4.84 -25.03
C ILE A 91 6.02 6.35 -24.87
N THR A 92 6.91 7.10 -25.51
CA THR A 92 6.91 8.56 -25.46
C THR A 92 5.66 9.15 -26.10
N ARG A 93 5.34 8.72 -27.31
CA ARG A 93 4.26 9.30 -28.11
C ARG A 93 2.89 8.79 -27.68
N GLY A 94 2.81 7.52 -27.26
CA GLY A 94 1.55 6.80 -27.12
C GLY A 94 0.84 6.60 -28.45
N ASP A 95 -0.34 6.02 -28.37
CA ASP A 95 -1.29 5.84 -29.46
C ASP A 95 -2.72 5.83 -28.88
N ALA A 96 -3.26 7.02 -28.69
CA ALA A 96 -4.57 7.21 -28.06
C ALA A 96 -5.70 6.52 -28.82
N ALA A 97 -5.57 6.35 -30.14
CA ALA A 97 -6.56 5.66 -30.97
C ALA A 97 -6.65 4.16 -30.67
N ASN A 98 -5.54 3.56 -30.20
CA ASN A 98 -5.45 2.16 -29.81
C ASN A 98 -5.30 1.99 -28.29
N GLY A 99 -5.69 3.00 -27.51
CA GLY A 99 -5.75 2.93 -26.04
C GLY A 99 -4.39 2.99 -25.32
N MET A 100 -3.29 3.31 -26.01
CA MET A 100 -1.97 3.47 -25.40
C MET A 100 -1.72 4.95 -25.01
N PRO A 101 -1.60 5.30 -23.71
CA PRO A 101 -1.31 6.67 -23.29
C PRO A 101 0.09 7.15 -23.73
N SER A 102 0.24 8.47 -23.88
CA SER A 102 1.56 9.09 -24.00
C SER A 102 2.22 9.21 -22.63
N TRP A 103 3.49 8.82 -22.54
CA TRP A 103 4.30 8.98 -21.33
C TRP A 103 5.37 10.07 -21.48
N ALA A 104 5.16 11.04 -22.36
CA ALA A 104 6.09 12.15 -22.57
C ALA A 104 6.38 12.97 -21.29
N ALA A 105 5.42 13.02 -20.36
CA ALA A 105 5.55 13.67 -19.06
C ALA A 105 6.57 13.00 -18.13
N LEU A 106 6.86 11.70 -18.31
CA LEU A 106 7.92 11.04 -17.55
C LEU A 106 9.29 11.58 -17.98
N PRO A 107 10.22 11.82 -17.03
CA PRO A 107 11.60 12.15 -17.34
C PRO A 107 12.20 11.19 -18.37
N LYS A 108 12.94 11.73 -19.34
CA LYS A 108 13.56 10.96 -20.43
C LYS A 108 14.35 9.75 -19.92
N GLN A 109 15.05 9.93 -18.79
CA GLN A 109 15.82 8.87 -18.13
C GLN A 109 14.95 7.70 -17.65
N GLU A 110 13.76 7.98 -17.12
CA GLU A 110 12.86 6.96 -16.58
C GLU A 110 12.24 6.14 -17.71
N ARG A 111 11.83 6.80 -18.80
CA ARG A 111 11.36 6.09 -20.00
C ARG A 111 12.41 5.14 -20.57
N TRP A 112 13.69 5.52 -20.59
CA TRP A 112 14.75 4.61 -21.03
C TRP A 112 14.96 3.43 -20.08
N LYS A 113 14.82 3.64 -18.77
CA LYS A 113 14.86 2.56 -17.78
C LYS A 113 13.65 1.62 -17.95
N VAL A 114 12.46 2.14 -18.24
CA VAL A 114 11.28 1.32 -18.59
C VAL A 114 11.56 0.46 -19.83
N VAL A 115 12.19 1.01 -20.88
CA VAL A 115 12.61 0.22 -22.06
C VAL A 115 13.58 -0.90 -21.66
N ALA A 116 14.57 -0.61 -20.80
CA ALA A 116 15.49 -1.63 -20.31
C ALA A 116 14.77 -2.76 -19.55
N TYR A 117 13.78 -2.41 -18.72
CA TYR A 117 12.94 -3.38 -18.04
C TYR A 117 12.09 -4.20 -19.01
N VAL A 118 11.38 -3.56 -19.94
CA VAL A 118 10.55 -4.24 -20.95
C VAL A 118 11.39 -5.26 -21.73
N LYS A 119 12.61 -4.89 -22.16
CA LYS A 119 13.52 -5.83 -22.85
C LYS A 119 13.99 -7.00 -21.98
N SER A 120 14.11 -6.81 -20.67
CA SER A 120 14.48 -7.89 -19.75
C SER A 120 13.40 -8.97 -19.60
N LEU A 121 12.13 -8.63 -19.87
CA LEU A 121 11.00 -9.56 -19.75
C LEU A 121 11.09 -10.72 -20.77
N GLY A 122 11.57 -10.45 -21.99
CA GLY A 122 11.70 -11.48 -23.04
C GLY A 122 12.86 -12.45 -22.84
N VAL A 123 13.90 -12.04 -22.13
CA VAL A 123 15.07 -12.89 -21.83
C VAL A 123 14.73 -13.96 -20.78
N SER A 124 13.79 -13.67 -19.88
CA SER A 124 13.42 -14.56 -18.76
C SER A 124 12.50 -15.72 -19.16
N GLN A 125 11.91 -15.71 -20.35
CA GLN A 125 10.94 -16.72 -20.84
C GLN A 125 11.57 -17.82 -21.73
N GLY A 126 12.86 -17.71 -22.09
CA GLY A 126 13.55 -18.64 -23.00
C GLY A 126 13.97 -19.99 -22.41
N SER A 127 13.62 -20.30 -21.16
CA SER A 127 14.07 -21.50 -20.43
C SER A 127 12.93 -22.27 -19.76
N SER A 128 11.91 -22.69 -20.52
CA SER A 128 10.98 -23.72 -20.02
C SER A 128 10.58 -24.71 -21.12
N THR A 129 11.08 -25.94 -21.00
CA THR A 129 10.58 -27.09 -21.73
C THR A 129 9.28 -27.59 -21.07
N LYS A 130 8.31 -27.94 -21.91
CA LYS A 130 7.00 -28.47 -21.52
C LYS A 130 7.13 -29.82 -20.81
N SER A 131 6.45 -29.98 -19.68
CA SER A 131 5.90 -31.28 -19.27
C SER A 131 4.46 -31.11 -18.81
N GLY A 132 3.52 -31.74 -19.51
CA GLY A 132 2.19 -32.01 -18.97
C GLY A 132 2.23 -33.29 -18.14
N ALA A 133 1.61 -33.26 -16.96
CA ALA A 133 0.92 -34.39 -16.34
C ALA A 133 0.25 -33.95 -15.03
N ALA A 134 -1.03 -34.31 -14.93
CA ALA A 134 -1.81 -34.73 -13.76
C ALA A 134 -1.72 -33.94 -12.42
N ALA A 135 -2.91 -33.63 -11.91
CA ALA A 135 -3.16 -33.17 -10.56
C ALA A 135 -2.42 -34.01 -9.51
N SER A 136 -1.63 -33.33 -8.68
CA SER A 136 -1.15 -33.84 -7.40
C SER A 136 -1.07 -32.69 -6.40
N VAL A 137 -1.34 -33.05 -5.16
CA VAL A 137 -1.64 -32.20 -4.01
C VAL A 137 -0.52 -31.18 -3.75
N ALA A 138 -0.92 -29.96 -3.38
CA ALA A 138 -0.07 -28.84 -3.03
C ALA A 138 1.16 -29.27 -2.20
N SER A 139 2.34 -29.16 -2.81
CA SER A 139 3.62 -29.22 -2.11
C SER A 139 4.07 -27.79 -1.87
N THR A 140 4.08 -27.38 -0.61
CA THR A 140 4.64 -26.13 -0.12
C THR A 140 6.14 -26.10 -0.41
N THR A 141 6.61 -25.18 -1.26
CA THR A 141 8.05 -24.89 -1.29
C THR A 141 8.39 -24.12 -0.03
N ALA A 142 8.81 -24.85 1.02
CA ALA A 142 9.34 -24.26 2.24
C ALA A 142 10.51 -23.33 1.93
N SER A 143 10.57 -22.16 2.59
CA SER A 143 11.70 -21.25 2.49
C SER A 143 13.01 -21.97 2.87
N SER A 144 14.05 -21.81 2.05
CA SER A 144 15.41 -22.28 2.38
C SER A 144 16.15 -21.36 3.35
N ALA A 145 15.56 -20.22 3.73
CA ALA A 145 16.13 -19.32 4.70
C ALA A 145 16.09 -19.93 6.12
N PRO A 146 17.16 -19.81 6.92
CA PRO A 146 17.14 -20.24 8.32
C PRO A 146 16.03 -19.49 9.09
N PRO A 147 15.49 -20.07 10.17
CA PRO A 147 14.57 -19.35 11.04
C PRO A 147 15.27 -18.12 11.65
N PRO A 148 14.55 -16.99 11.81
CA PRO A 148 15.03 -15.83 12.54
C PRO A 148 15.45 -16.18 13.97
N LYS A 149 16.31 -15.34 14.55
CA LYS A 149 16.71 -15.50 15.95
C LYS A 149 15.63 -14.88 16.85
N PRO A 150 15.23 -15.55 17.95
CA PRO A 150 14.35 -14.95 18.94
C PRO A 150 14.87 -13.56 19.41
N PRO A 151 13.97 -12.60 19.69
CA PRO A 151 12.52 -12.74 19.70
C PRO A 151 11.86 -12.64 18.31
N PHE A 152 12.63 -12.45 17.24
CA PHE A 152 12.07 -12.31 15.89
C PHE A 152 11.51 -13.62 15.34
N THR A 153 10.45 -13.50 14.55
CA THR A 153 9.69 -14.61 13.98
C THR A 153 9.48 -14.41 12.48
N ASP A 154 8.81 -15.35 11.84
CA ASP A 154 8.38 -15.24 10.44
C ASP A 154 7.06 -15.99 10.19
N TYR A 155 6.57 -15.89 8.96
CA TYR A 155 5.30 -16.48 8.53
C TYR A 155 5.15 -17.98 8.78
N ARG A 156 6.23 -18.72 8.99
CA ARG A 156 6.21 -20.16 9.29
C ARG A 156 5.80 -20.44 10.73
N SER A 157 5.96 -19.46 11.62
CA SER A 157 5.61 -19.55 13.05
C SER A 157 4.30 -18.86 13.42
N GLU A 158 3.75 -18.02 12.54
CA GLU A 158 2.49 -17.29 12.77
C GLU A 158 1.35 -18.25 13.14
N LYS A 159 0.74 -18.01 14.30
CA LYS A 159 -0.37 -18.81 14.79
C LYS A 159 -1.18 -18.02 15.80
N PRO A 160 -2.53 -18.02 15.71
CA PRO A 160 -3.35 -17.30 16.67
C PRO A 160 -3.06 -17.70 18.12
N GLY A 161 -2.99 -16.71 19.01
CA GLY A 161 -2.62 -16.86 20.42
C GLY A 161 -1.11 -16.94 20.68
N THR A 162 -0.27 -16.59 19.70
CA THR A 162 1.18 -16.48 19.92
C THR A 162 1.51 -15.10 20.43
N ASP A 163 2.05 -15.01 21.64
CA ASP A 163 2.51 -13.77 22.23
C ASP A 163 3.92 -13.41 21.76
N HIS A 164 4.14 -12.13 21.47
CA HIS A 164 5.43 -11.56 21.12
C HIS A 164 5.73 -10.38 22.04
N HIS A 165 7.00 -10.21 22.36
CA HIS A 165 7.49 -9.06 23.11
C HIS A 165 8.91 -8.75 22.64
N ILE A 166 9.04 -7.67 21.87
CA ILE A 166 10.31 -7.18 21.35
C ILE A 166 10.65 -5.91 22.11
N THR A 167 11.91 -5.78 22.54
CA THR A 167 12.40 -4.58 23.21
C THR A 167 13.56 -3.96 22.44
N VAL A 168 13.90 -2.73 22.79
CA VAL A 168 15.09 -2.03 22.27
C VAL A 168 16.38 -2.84 22.49
N ARG A 169 16.44 -3.71 23.50
CA ARG A 169 17.62 -4.54 23.79
C ARG A 169 17.79 -5.71 22.81
N ASP A 170 16.73 -6.07 22.12
CA ASP A 170 16.71 -7.19 21.17
C ASP A 170 17.15 -6.76 19.77
N LEU A 171 17.21 -5.44 19.52
CA LEU A 171 17.52 -4.90 18.20
C LEU A 171 18.94 -5.25 17.78
N PRO A 172 19.13 -5.90 16.62
CA PRO A 172 20.46 -6.18 16.11
C PRO A 172 21.12 -4.88 15.64
N ALA A 173 22.45 -4.90 15.52
CA ALA A 173 23.16 -3.81 14.87
C ALA A 173 22.70 -3.66 13.40
N PRO A 174 22.70 -2.44 12.83
CA PRO A 174 22.44 -2.25 11.41
C PRO A 174 23.30 -3.15 10.53
N PHE A 175 22.67 -3.76 9.53
CA PHE A 175 23.28 -4.69 8.58
C PHE A 175 23.81 -6.00 9.19
N ALA A 176 23.33 -6.39 10.39
CA ALA A 176 23.60 -7.72 10.96
C ALA A 176 23.14 -8.86 10.05
N SER A 177 22.13 -8.61 9.21
CA SER A 177 21.82 -9.38 8.01
C SER A 177 21.78 -8.46 6.79
N GLY A 178 21.79 -9.05 5.59
CA GLY A 178 21.42 -8.30 4.39
C GLY A 178 19.98 -7.83 4.44
N SER A 179 19.67 -6.73 3.76
CA SER A 179 18.29 -6.33 3.42
C SER A 179 17.84 -7.06 2.16
N ALA A 180 16.53 -7.27 2.03
CA ALA A 180 15.94 -7.98 0.91
C ALA A 180 15.04 -7.08 0.06
N THR A 181 14.83 -7.46 -1.20
CA THR A 181 13.71 -6.96 -2.00
C THR A 181 12.88 -8.17 -2.44
N ALA A 182 11.89 -8.53 -1.62
CA ALA A 182 11.07 -9.72 -1.77
C ALA A 182 9.55 -9.40 -1.76
N PRO A 183 9.06 -8.55 -2.68
CA PRO A 183 7.63 -8.26 -2.75
C PRO A 183 6.81 -9.54 -2.94
N PRO A 184 5.65 -9.67 -2.29
CA PRO A 184 4.81 -10.87 -2.43
C PRO A 184 4.25 -10.97 -3.84
N LYS A 185 4.23 -12.20 -4.36
CA LYS A 185 3.34 -12.56 -5.47
C LYS A 185 1.95 -12.80 -4.90
N ILE A 186 1.01 -11.90 -5.21
CA ILE A 186 -0.40 -12.14 -4.88
C ILE A 186 -0.93 -13.23 -5.80
N VAL A 187 -1.48 -14.29 -5.22
CA VAL A 187 -2.11 -15.41 -5.93
C VAL A 187 -3.58 -15.48 -5.60
N ALA A 188 -4.36 -16.16 -6.45
CA ALA A 188 -5.75 -16.46 -6.13
C ALA A 188 -5.84 -17.24 -4.81
N ARG A 189 -6.82 -16.90 -3.98
CA ARG A 189 -7.11 -17.65 -2.76
C ARG A 189 -7.38 -19.12 -3.09
N PRO A 190 -6.60 -20.07 -2.52
CA PRO A 190 -6.90 -21.49 -2.65
C PRO A 190 -8.32 -21.78 -2.17
N GLU A 191 -9.01 -22.73 -2.81
CA GLU A 191 -10.44 -22.98 -2.60
C GLU A 191 -10.82 -23.20 -1.13
N ASN A 192 -9.94 -23.83 -0.35
CA ASN A 192 -10.14 -24.15 1.06
C ASN A 192 -9.32 -23.27 2.02
N ALA A 193 -8.69 -22.19 1.54
CA ALA A 193 -7.92 -21.28 2.38
C ALA A 193 -8.81 -20.21 3.02
N TRP A 194 -8.78 -20.15 4.35
CA TRP A 194 -9.42 -19.14 5.18
C TRP A 194 -8.38 -18.55 6.13
N PRO A 195 -8.53 -17.27 6.52
CA PRO A 195 -7.80 -16.78 7.68
C PRO A 195 -8.16 -17.61 8.91
N VAL A 196 -7.18 -17.78 9.80
CA VAL A 196 -7.32 -18.57 11.02
C VAL A 196 -7.29 -17.62 12.20
N ALA A 197 -8.31 -17.69 13.06
CA ALA A 197 -8.42 -16.96 14.33
C ALA A 197 -8.31 -17.94 15.51
N PRO A 198 -8.28 -17.50 16.78
CA PRO A 198 -8.31 -18.41 17.92
C PRO A 198 -9.57 -19.31 17.88
N PRO A 199 -9.51 -20.54 18.43
CA PRO A 199 -10.55 -21.57 18.25
C PRO A 199 -11.98 -21.13 18.61
N GLU A 200 -12.11 -20.24 19.59
CA GLU A 200 -13.33 -19.64 20.09
C GLU A 200 -13.94 -18.58 19.15
N PHE A 201 -13.25 -18.23 18.07
CA PHE A 201 -13.73 -17.32 17.02
C PHE A 201 -14.12 -18.06 15.74
N LYS A 202 -15.02 -17.43 14.98
CA LYS A 202 -15.45 -17.80 13.64
C LYS A 202 -14.98 -16.75 12.65
N VAL A 203 -14.35 -17.19 11.56
CA VAL A 203 -14.01 -16.33 10.43
C VAL A 203 -14.96 -16.63 9.27
N ASP A 204 -15.72 -15.63 8.85
CA ASP A 204 -16.61 -15.69 7.69
C ASP A 204 -16.13 -14.69 6.62
N LEU A 205 -16.31 -15.02 5.33
CA LEU A 205 -16.17 -14.04 4.27
C LEU A 205 -17.34 -13.06 4.38
N PHE A 206 -17.11 -11.78 4.67
CA PHE A 206 -18.16 -10.77 4.80
C PHE A 206 -18.58 -10.24 3.42
N ALA A 207 -17.61 -9.75 2.65
CA ALA A 207 -17.80 -9.21 1.31
C ALA A 207 -16.61 -9.58 0.41
N SER A 208 -16.81 -9.59 -0.90
CA SER A 208 -15.77 -9.89 -1.91
C SER A 208 -16.02 -9.11 -3.20
N GLY A 209 -15.06 -9.11 -4.12
CA GLY A 209 -15.18 -8.38 -5.39
C GLY A 209 -14.97 -6.87 -5.22
N LEU A 210 -14.25 -6.48 -4.17
CA LEU A 210 -13.87 -5.11 -3.88
C LEU A 210 -12.59 -4.75 -4.64
N THR A 211 -12.45 -3.49 -5.02
CA THR A 211 -11.28 -3.00 -5.75
C THR A 211 -10.29 -2.37 -4.78
N ASN A 212 -9.22 -3.10 -4.43
CA ASN A 212 -8.19 -2.63 -3.49
C ASN A 212 -8.80 -2.01 -2.20
N PRO A 213 -9.60 -2.78 -1.44
CA PRO A 213 -10.20 -2.31 -0.18
C PRO A 213 -9.12 -2.01 0.87
N ARG A 214 -9.09 -0.79 1.39
CA ARG A 214 -8.08 -0.31 2.35
C ARG A 214 -8.74 0.00 3.69
N LEU A 215 -8.66 1.24 4.17
CA LEU A 215 -9.19 1.67 5.47
C LEU A 215 -10.70 1.45 5.59
N MET A 216 -11.16 1.04 6.77
CA MET A 216 -12.57 0.95 7.13
C MET A 216 -12.88 1.82 8.35
N ARG A 217 -13.99 2.56 8.35
CA ARG A 217 -14.46 3.34 9.50
C ARG A 217 -15.92 3.04 9.80
N ARG A 218 -16.23 2.72 11.05
CA ARG A 218 -17.61 2.59 11.53
C ARG A 218 -18.21 3.98 11.72
N ALA A 219 -19.34 4.23 11.08
CA ALA A 219 -20.16 5.40 11.33
C ALA A 219 -20.97 5.23 12.63
N PRO A 220 -21.43 6.32 13.26
CA PRO A 220 -22.21 6.24 14.51
C PRO A 220 -23.50 5.40 14.41
N ASN A 221 -24.11 5.35 13.22
CA ASN A 221 -25.27 4.48 12.95
C ASN A 221 -24.92 2.99 12.73
N GLY A 222 -23.65 2.62 12.79
CA GLY A 222 -23.15 1.25 12.61
C GLY A 222 -22.82 0.85 11.16
N ASP A 223 -23.00 1.73 10.18
CA ASP A 223 -22.53 1.48 8.81
C ASP A 223 -21.00 1.43 8.74
N ILE A 224 -20.46 0.66 7.81
CA ILE A 224 -19.01 0.60 7.56
C ILE A 224 -18.70 1.35 6.28
N PHE A 225 -17.87 2.38 6.38
CA PHE A 225 -17.33 3.10 5.24
C PHE A 225 -15.97 2.52 4.89
N LEU A 226 -15.77 2.18 3.62
CA LEU A 226 -14.58 1.52 3.10
C LEU A 226 -13.93 2.39 2.03
N ALA A 227 -12.64 2.68 2.16
CA ALA A 227 -11.85 3.28 1.10
C ALA A 227 -11.40 2.22 0.08
N GLU A 228 -11.78 2.38 -1.18
CA GLU A 228 -11.18 1.68 -2.32
C GLU A 228 -10.14 2.62 -2.95
N THR A 229 -8.98 2.72 -2.31
CA THR A 229 -7.98 3.78 -2.53
C THR A 229 -7.55 3.90 -4.00
N SER A 230 -7.17 2.80 -4.63
CA SER A 230 -6.73 2.82 -6.03
C SER A 230 -7.85 3.16 -7.03
N ALA A 231 -9.11 2.95 -6.64
CA ALA A 231 -10.27 3.30 -7.45
C ALA A 231 -10.75 4.74 -7.25
N GLY A 232 -10.24 5.44 -6.23
CA GLY A 232 -10.70 6.79 -5.90
C GLY A 232 -12.11 6.81 -5.31
N ASN A 233 -12.51 5.74 -4.63
CA ASN A 233 -13.89 5.54 -4.16
C ASN A 233 -13.97 5.37 -2.64
N ILE A 234 -15.11 5.79 -2.09
CA ILE A 234 -15.60 5.38 -0.77
C ILE A 234 -16.87 4.56 -0.98
N LYS A 235 -16.93 3.36 -0.40
CA LYS A 235 -18.13 2.52 -0.34
C LYS A 235 -18.74 2.53 1.06
N ILE A 236 -20.04 2.26 1.14
CA ILE A 236 -20.75 1.96 2.39
C ILE A 236 -21.21 0.52 2.37
N LEU A 237 -21.03 -0.18 3.49
CA LEU A 237 -21.62 -1.46 3.79
C LEU A 237 -22.61 -1.26 4.95
N ARG A 238 -23.89 -1.54 4.69
CA ARG A 238 -24.98 -1.35 5.65
C ARG A 238 -25.56 -2.68 6.08
N GLY A 239 -25.83 -2.79 7.39
CA GLY A 239 -26.54 -3.90 8.00
C GLY A 239 -25.78 -5.22 7.93
N ILE A 240 -26.26 -6.21 8.68
CA ILE A 240 -25.73 -7.58 8.65
C ILE A 240 -26.90 -8.55 8.58
N THR A 241 -26.94 -9.35 7.52
CA THR A 241 -27.95 -10.40 7.34
C THR A 241 -27.76 -11.51 8.38
N LYS A 242 -28.77 -12.39 8.53
CA LYS A 242 -28.69 -13.56 9.42
C LYS A 242 -27.49 -14.48 9.12
N ASP A 243 -27.03 -14.50 7.87
CA ASP A 243 -25.90 -15.31 7.42
C ASP A 243 -24.55 -14.56 7.53
N GLY A 244 -24.54 -13.38 8.18
CA GLY A 244 -23.32 -12.61 8.45
C GLY A 244 -22.76 -11.89 7.22
N LYS A 245 -23.60 -11.45 6.28
CA LYS A 245 -23.22 -10.68 5.08
C LYS A 245 -23.73 -9.25 5.16
N PRO A 246 -23.13 -8.26 4.46
CA PRO A 246 -23.73 -6.93 4.38
C PRO A 246 -25.10 -6.99 3.69
N GLU A 247 -26.08 -6.27 4.23
CA GLU A 247 -27.41 -6.17 3.58
C GLU A 247 -27.34 -5.33 2.31
N GLN A 248 -26.51 -4.29 2.31
CA GLN A 248 -26.27 -3.43 1.15
C GLN A 248 -24.81 -3.02 1.05
N ILE A 249 -24.32 -2.93 -0.19
CA ILE A 249 -23.04 -2.29 -0.51
C ILE A 249 -23.33 -1.21 -1.57
N GLN A 250 -22.98 0.04 -1.28
CA GLN A 250 -23.20 1.16 -2.19
C GLN A 250 -21.93 2.00 -2.39
N LEU A 251 -21.79 2.59 -3.57
CA LEU A 251 -20.78 3.61 -3.83
C LEU A 251 -21.26 4.93 -3.19
N PHE A 252 -20.56 5.40 -2.17
CA PHE A 252 -20.89 6.64 -1.48
C PHE A 252 -20.32 7.86 -2.22
N ALA A 253 -19.02 7.83 -2.51
CA ALA A 253 -18.30 8.89 -3.21
C ALA A 253 -17.27 8.31 -4.18
N SER A 254 -17.03 9.02 -5.28
CA SER A 254 -16.03 8.66 -6.30
C SER A 254 -15.31 9.89 -6.84
N GLY A 255 -14.22 9.65 -7.58
CA GLY A 255 -13.38 10.70 -8.16
C GLY A 255 -12.46 11.36 -7.14
N LEU A 256 -12.16 10.66 -6.05
CA LEU A 256 -11.24 11.10 -5.01
C LEU A 256 -9.80 10.72 -5.36
N ASN A 257 -8.83 11.49 -4.87
CA ASN A 257 -7.42 11.25 -5.17
C ASN A 257 -6.78 10.35 -4.11
N ILE A 258 -6.72 9.04 -4.36
CA ILE A 258 -6.11 8.04 -3.47
C ILE A 258 -6.68 8.21 -2.03
N PRO A 259 -8.01 8.12 -1.84
CA PRO A 259 -8.60 8.31 -0.51
C PRO A 259 -8.17 7.19 0.42
N PHE A 260 -7.92 7.53 1.69
CA PHE A 260 -7.61 6.54 2.72
C PHE A 260 -8.39 6.84 3.99
N GLY A 261 -8.07 7.93 4.69
CA GLY A 261 -8.68 8.31 5.95
C GLY A 261 -10.15 8.71 5.82
N ILE A 262 -10.95 8.29 6.80
CA ILE A 262 -12.38 8.60 6.90
C ILE A 262 -12.69 8.94 8.34
N ALA A 263 -13.37 10.06 8.58
CA ALA A 263 -13.85 10.47 9.90
C ALA A 263 -15.22 11.15 9.83
N PHE A 264 -15.97 11.11 10.93
CA PHE A 264 -17.28 11.73 11.06
C PHE A 264 -17.21 12.92 12.02
N TYR A 265 -17.91 14.01 11.68
CA TYR A 265 -17.85 15.25 12.45
C TYR A 265 -19.22 15.94 12.57
N PRO A 266 -19.59 16.53 13.73
CA PRO A 266 -18.89 16.40 15.01
C PRO A 266 -18.84 14.93 15.49
N PRO A 267 -17.86 14.55 16.32
CA PRO A 267 -17.87 13.25 16.98
C PRO A 267 -19.15 13.03 17.79
N GLY A 268 -19.56 11.77 17.91
CA GLY A 268 -20.79 11.36 18.61
C GLY A 268 -21.88 10.89 17.65
N ASP A 269 -23.11 10.81 18.17
CA ASP A 269 -24.18 10.05 17.52
C ASP A 269 -24.71 10.69 16.24
N ASN A 270 -24.58 12.00 16.05
CA ASN A 270 -25.23 12.74 14.97
C ASN A 270 -24.24 13.62 14.20
N PRO A 271 -23.33 13.01 13.41
CA PRO A 271 -22.40 13.76 12.59
C PRO A 271 -23.15 14.51 11.48
N GLN A 272 -22.63 15.67 11.14
CA GLN A 272 -23.10 16.56 10.06
C GLN A 272 -22.22 16.47 8.81
N TRP A 273 -21.04 15.87 8.95
CA TRP A 273 -20.02 15.81 7.93
C TRP A 273 -19.30 14.47 7.95
N ILE A 274 -18.87 14.04 6.77
CA ILE A 274 -17.86 13.01 6.60
C ILE A 274 -16.62 13.65 5.97
N TYR A 275 -15.49 13.44 6.60
CA TYR A 275 -14.18 13.89 6.16
C TYR A 275 -13.48 12.74 5.45
N VAL A 276 -12.83 13.06 4.34
CA VAL A 276 -11.99 12.11 3.59
C VAL A 276 -10.62 12.74 3.40
N ALA A 277 -9.60 12.04 3.89
CA ALA A 277 -8.22 12.40 3.66
C ALA A 277 -7.72 11.69 2.38
N ASN A 278 -7.52 12.51 1.34
CA ASN A 278 -6.87 12.14 0.09
C ASN A 278 -5.35 12.19 0.26
N MET A 279 -4.58 11.67 -0.70
CA MET A 279 -3.12 11.77 -0.67
C MET A 279 -2.62 13.22 -0.53
N ASP A 280 -3.29 14.17 -1.18
CA ASP A 280 -2.85 15.55 -1.36
C ASP A 280 -3.73 16.59 -0.64
N SER A 281 -4.80 16.16 0.03
CA SER A 281 -5.79 17.10 0.58
C SER A 281 -6.70 16.44 1.61
N VAL A 282 -7.35 17.26 2.43
CA VAL A 282 -8.55 16.83 3.18
C VAL A 282 -9.76 17.53 2.58
N VAL A 283 -10.79 16.73 2.29
CA VAL A 283 -12.09 17.21 1.84
C VAL A 283 -13.18 16.74 2.79
N ARG A 284 -14.35 17.39 2.77
CA ARG A 284 -15.54 16.91 3.46
C ARG A 284 -16.80 16.95 2.60
N PHE A 285 -17.79 16.18 3.00
CA PHE A 285 -19.14 16.16 2.43
C PHE A 285 -20.16 16.35 3.54
N PRO A 286 -21.26 17.09 3.32
CA PRO A 286 -22.41 17.02 4.20
C PRO A 286 -22.89 15.57 4.36
N TYR A 287 -23.20 15.19 5.59
CA TYR A 287 -23.59 13.82 5.95
C TYR A 287 -24.62 13.84 7.06
N HIS A 288 -25.60 12.95 6.99
CA HIS A 288 -26.43 12.55 8.13
C HIS A 288 -26.42 11.04 8.21
N ASN A 289 -26.60 10.50 9.43
CA ASN A 289 -26.79 9.07 9.62
C ASN A 289 -27.84 8.52 8.65
N GLY A 290 -27.51 7.42 8.00
CA GLY A 290 -28.39 6.77 7.04
C GLY A 290 -28.16 7.20 5.59
N ASP A 291 -27.43 8.28 5.31
CA ASP A 291 -27.06 8.65 3.93
C ASP A 291 -26.22 7.54 3.28
N LEU A 292 -26.65 7.08 2.09
CA LEU A 292 -26.01 6.01 1.32
C LEU A 292 -25.17 6.52 0.14
N THR A 293 -25.35 7.79 -0.21
CA THR A 293 -24.64 8.48 -1.29
C THR A 293 -24.22 9.85 -0.78
N ARG A 294 -23.08 10.37 -1.26
CA ARG A 294 -22.61 11.70 -0.88
C ARG A 294 -23.66 12.77 -1.19
N ARG A 295 -23.75 13.78 -0.33
CA ARG A 295 -24.50 15.01 -0.60
C ARG A 295 -23.55 16.08 -1.08
N GLY A 296 -23.97 16.84 -2.10
CA GLY A 296 -23.18 17.96 -2.62
C GLY A 296 -21.83 17.56 -3.25
N SER A 297 -21.07 18.59 -3.61
CA SER A 297 -19.68 18.47 -4.07
C SER A 297 -18.72 18.39 -2.88
N PRO A 298 -17.52 17.81 -3.03
CA PRO A 298 -16.50 17.85 -1.98
C PRO A 298 -16.13 19.30 -1.67
N GLU A 299 -16.16 19.65 -0.38
CA GLU A 299 -15.62 20.90 0.13
C GLU A 299 -14.15 20.68 0.50
N HIS A 300 -13.24 21.39 -0.15
CA HIS A 300 -11.80 21.33 0.14
C HIS A 300 -11.49 22.15 1.39
N LEU A 301 -10.67 21.59 2.29
CA LEU A 301 -10.30 22.22 3.56
C LEU A 301 -8.84 22.63 3.61
N LEU A 302 -7.94 21.74 3.17
CA LEU A 302 -6.51 22.04 3.07
C LEU A 302 -5.80 21.14 2.06
N ASP A 303 -4.66 21.63 1.60
CA ASP A 303 -3.67 20.85 0.87
C ASP A 303 -2.69 20.17 1.85
N LEU A 304 -2.25 18.97 1.48
CA LEU A 304 -1.25 18.17 2.16
C LEU A 304 -0.05 17.93 1.22
N PRO A 305 1.14 17.63 1.76
CA PRO A 305 2.26 17.19 0.93
C PRO A 305 1.86 15.99 0.05
N SER A 306 2.01 16.14 -1.27
CA SER A 306 1.55 15.18 -2.28
C SER A 306 2.70 14.36 -2.88
N GLY A 307 2.39 13.28 -3.59
CA GLY A 307 3.41 12.41 -4.19
C GLY A 307 4.19 11.58 -3.16
N GLY A 308 5.40 11.17 -3.52
CA GLY A 308 6.26 10.34 -2.67
C GLY A 308 5.88 8.86 -2.60
N HIS A 309 6.61 8.16 -1.72
CA HIS A 309 6.41 6.74 -1.43
C HIS A 309 5.17 6.50 -0.54
N HIS A 310 4.94 7.33 0.48
CA HIS A 310 3.79 7.18 1.38
C HIS A 310 2.62 8.09 0.99
N ARG A 311 1.54 7.48 0.50
CA ARG A 311 0.38 8.19 -0.08
C ARG A 311 -0.89 8.09 0.76
N SER A 312 -0.93 7.25 1.79
CA SER A 312 -2.04 7.19 2.74
C SER A 312 -2.04 8.39 3.67
N ARG A 313 -3.22 8.92 3.97
CA ARG A 313 -3.48 9.91 5.01
C ARG A 313 -4.65 9.41 5.83
N ASP A 314 -4.50 9.18 7.13
CA ASP A 314 -5.64 8.94 8.01
C ASP A 314 -6.07 10.24 8.69
N VAL A 315 -7.32 10.31 9.14
CA VAL A 315 -7.90 11.48 9.79
C VAL A 315 -8.77 11.07 10.96
N GLN A 316 -8.64 11.79 12.08
CA GLN A 316 -9.44 11.61 13.29
C GLN A 316 -9.76 12.96 13.92
N PHE A 317 -10.78 13.00 14.77
CA PHE A 317 -11.08 14.16 15.61
C PHE A 317 -10.79 13.83 17.08
N SER A 318 -10.34 14.83 17.85
CA SER A 318 -10.31 14.70 19.30
C SER A 318 -11.69 14.33 19.83
N PRO A 319 -11.80 13.62 20.96
CA PRO A 319 -13.10 13.22 21.53
C PRO A 319 -14.04 14.40 21.78
N ASP A 320 -13.49 15.59 22.08
CA ASP A 320 -14.27 16.83 22.28
C ASP A 320 -14.60 17.58 20.98
N GLY A 321 -14.18 17.06 19.82
CA GLY A 321 -14.39 17.64 18.50
C GLY A 321 -13.65 18.94 18.22
N LYS A 322 -12.80 19.43 19.13
CA LYS A 322 -12.14 20.73 18.95
C LYS A 322 -11.01 20.68 17.92
N LYS A 323 -10.40 19.53 17.71
CA LYS A 323 -9.22 19.37 16.86
C LYS A 323 -9.37 18.19 15.90
N MET A 324 -8.78 18.34 14.73
CA MET A 324 -8.61 17.32 13.70
C MET A 324 -7.14 16.93 13.64
N TYR A 325 -6.87 15.63 13.55
CA TYR A 325 -5.53 15.06 13.43
C TYR A 325 -5.42 14.35 12.09
N VAL A 326 -4.35 14.63 11.35
CA VAL A 326 -4.10 14.04 10.03
C VAL A 326 -2.73 13.40 10.03
N SER A 327 -2.65 12.13 9.68
CA SER A 327 -1.38 11.43 9.59
C SER A 327 -0.74 11.60 8.21
N VAL A 328 0.56 11.90 8.17
CA VAL A 328 1.31 12.14 6.93
C VAL A 328 2.64 11.41 6.96
N GLY A 329 2.78 10.36 6.14
CA GLY A 329 4.05 9.65 5.99
C GLY A 329 5.10 10.42 5.18
N SER A 330 6.35 9.99 5.33
CA SER A 330 7.53 10.54 4.64
C SER A 330 7.42 10.45 3.12
N GLU A 331 8.13 11.31 2.43
CA GLU A 331 8.28 11.23 0.97
C GLU A 331 9.20 10.08 0.57
N GLN A 332 10.31 9.93 1.30
CA GLN A 332 11.38 8.98 1.03
C GLN A 332 11.58 7.98 2.17
N ASN A 333 12.40 6.96 1.91
CA ASN A 333 12.73 5.96 2.92
C ASN A 333 13.47 6.57 4.14
N VAL A 334 14.51 7.36 3.85
CA VAL A 334 15.33 8.11 4.81
C VAL A 334 15.80 9.37 4.10
N ASP A 335 15.30 10.54 4.51
CA ASP A 335 15.69 11.83 3.96
C ASP A 335 15.39 12.94 4.97
N ASP A 336 16.15 14.04 4.92
CA ASP A 336 15.93 15.26 5.71
C ASP A 336 15.88 16.54 4.85
N THR A 337 15.64 16.39 3.56
CA THR A 337 15.46 17.53 2.66
C THR A 337 14.13 18.27 2.94
N PRO A 338 13.98 19.53 2.48
CA PRO A 338 12.72 20.28 2.64
C PRO A 338 11.47 19.61 2.05
N ALA A 339 11.63 18.61 1.18
CA ALA A 339 10.53 17.79 0.68
C ALA A 339 9.77 17.04 1.79
N GLU A 340 10.44 16.82 2.93
CA GLU A 340 9.89 16.18 4.13
C GLU A 340 9.18 17.17 5.09
N THR A 341 8.97 18.43 4.69
CA THR A 341 8.20 19.38 5.50
C THR A 341 6.75 18.91 5.67
N ASN A 342 6.26 18.87 6.92
CA ASN A 342 4.94 18.36 7.30
C ASN A 342 4.71 16.89 6.88
N ARG A 343 5.79 16.09 6.87
CA ARG A 343 5.78 14.65 6.60
C ARG A 343 6.54 13.91 7.69
N ALA A 344 6.28 12.60 7.76
CA ALA A 344 6.68 11.79 8.91
C ALA A 344 6.15 12.39 10.21
N ASP A 345 4.93 12.93 10.14
CA ASP A 345 4.29 13.74 11.16
C ASP A 345 2.85 13.29 11.37
N ILE A 346 2.34 13.56 12.55
CA ILE A 346 0.91 13.74 12.78
C ILE A 346 0.66 15.24 12.90
N LEU A 347 -0.22 15.77 12.06
CA LEU A 347 -0.58 17.18 12.02
C LEU A 347 -1.86 17.42 12.84
N GLU A 348 -1.94 18.53 13.56
CA GLU A 348 -3.16 18.99 14.23
C GLU A 348 -3.70 20.25 13.54
N LEU A 349 -5.01 20.30 13.37
CA LEU A 349 -5.76 21.39 12.75
C LEU A 349 -7.07 21.65 13.51
N ASN A 350 -7.70 22.79 13.23
CA ASN A 350 -9.11 22.98 13.53
C ASN A 350 -9.98 22.20 12.52
N PRO A 351 -11.24 21.84 12.85
CA PRO A 351 -12.10 21.06 11.95
C PRO A 351 -12.39 21.72 10.59
N ASP A 352 -12.20 23.03 10.45
CA ASP A 352 -12.32 23.75 9.18
C ASP A 352 -11.05 23.73 8.31
N GLY A 353 -9.98 23.07 8.77
CA GLY A 353 -8.68 23.00 8.11
C GLY A 353 -7.71 24.12 8.48
N SER A 354 -8.13 25.10 9.29
CA SER A 354 -7.25 26.19 9.75
C SER A 354 -6.33 25.74 10.90
N GLY A 355 -5.30 26.55 11.19
CA GLY A 355 -4.47 26.36 12.38
C GLY A 355 -3.53 25.15 12.33
N LEU A 356 -3.10 24.75 11.13
CA LEU A 356 -2.15 23.65 10.93
C LEU A 356 -0.89 23.83 11.77
N ARG A 357 -0.55 22.79 12.52
CA ARG A 357 0.74 22.63 13.20
C ARG A 357 1.15 21.16 13.23
N VAL A 358 2.44 20.91 13.44
CA VAL A 358 2.94 19.57 13.76
C VAL A 358 2.56 19.23 15.21
N PHE A 359 1.81 18.14 15.39
CA PHE A 359 1.47 17.62 16.71
C PHE A 359 2.58 16.71 17.25
N ALA A 360 3.08 15.81 16.41
CA ALA A 360 4.21 14.93 16.72
C ALA A 360 5.00 14.65 15.44
N SER A 361 6.31 14.43 15.57
CA SER A 361 7.23 14.30 14.44
C SER A 361 8.17 13.11 14.54
N GLY A 362 8.85 12.82 13.44
CA GLY A 362 9.80 11.71 13.35
C GLY A 362 9.13 10.34 13.40
N ILE A 363 7.87 10.27 12.99
CA ILE A 363 7.08 9.05 12.83
C ILE A 363 7.05 8.75 11.33
N ARG A 364 7.91 7.86 10.81
CA ARG A 364 8.13 7.71 9.36
C ARG A 364 6.84 7.62 8.54
N ASN A 365 5.91 6.77 8.95
CA ASN A 365 4.63 6.61 8.28
C ASN A 365 3.55 6.17 9.28
N PRO A 366 2.88 7.11 9.99
CA PRO A 366 1.80 6.80 10.92
C PRO A 366 0.53 6.46 10.13
N VAL A 367 0.41 5.24 9.60
CA VAL A 367 -0.63 4.93 8.62
C VAL A 367 -2.03 5.03 9.21
N GLY A 368 -2.23 4.48 10.41
CA GLY A 368 -3.52 4.46 11.10
C GLY A 368 -3.43 5.23 12.39
N ILE A 369 -4.44 6.06 12.66
CA ILE A 369 -4.56 6.78 13.93
C ILE A 369 -5.94 6.55 14.55
N ALA A 370 -5.98 6.46 15.87
CA ALA A 370 -7.21 6.31 16.63
C ALA A 370 -7.05 6.95 18.02
N PHE A 371 -8.14 7.49 18.55
CA PHE A 371 -8.19 7.90 19.95
C PHE A 371 -8.55 6.70 20.82
N ASN A 372 -7.81 6.50 21.90
CA ASN A 372 -8.21 5.58 22.95
C ASN A 372 -9.52 6.11 23.57
N PRO A 373 -10.62 5.33 23.53
CA PRO A 373 -11.93 5.79 23.98
C PRO A 373 -12.01 5.99 25.51
N THR A 374 -11.09 5.38 26.25
CA THR A 374 -11.04 5.47 27.73
C THR A 374 -10.13 6.61 28.19
N THR A 375 -8.93 6.72 27.63
CA THR A 375 -7.92 7.71 28.08
C THR A 375 -7.99 9.02 27.31
N GLY A 376 -8.56 9.02 26.10
CA GLY A 376 -8.58 10.16 25.19
C GLY A 376 -7.22 10.45 24.54
N GLU A 377 -6.24 9.55 24.69
CA GLU A 377 -4.93 9.68 24.05
C GLU A 377 -5.02 9.32 22.57
N LEU A 378 -4.27 10.04 21.74
CA LEU A 378 -4.08 9.66 20.35
C LEU A 378 -3.09 8.51 20.27
N TRP A 379 -3.35 7.51 19.44
CA TRP A 379 -2.43 6.43 19.15
C TRP A 379 -2.15 6.34 17.65
N CYS A 380 -1.02 5.76 17.25
CA CYS A 380 -0.73 5.41 15.86
C CYS A 380 -0.17 4.00 15.67
N SER A 381 -0.43 3.41 14.49
CA SER A 381 0.31 2.29 13.90
C SER A 381 1.28 2.82 12.84
N THR A 382 2.54 2.38 12.86
CA THR A 382 3.61 2.98 12.06
C THR A 382 4.39 1.97 11.23
N ASN A 383 4.75 2.35 9.99
CA ASN A 383 5.75 1.62 9.19
C ASN A 383 7.10 2.30 9.24
N GLU A 384 8.11 1.56 9.69
CA GLU A 384 9.47 2.01 9.84
C GLU A 384 10.34 1.82 8.59
N ARG A 385 11.57 2.33 8.69
CA ARG A 385 12.50 2.44 7.57
C ARG A 385 13.01 1.10 7.07
N ASP A 386 13.16 1.08 5.76
CA ASP A 386 13.64 -0.02 4.97
C ASP A 386 15.18 -0.05 4.93
N GLY A 387 15.76 -1.24 4.79
CA GLY A 387 17.12 -1.39 4.28
C GLY A 387 18.24 -1.57 5.30
N LEU A 388 17.93 -1.79 6.58
CA LEU A 388 18.94 -2.04 7.63
C LEU A 388 19.09 -3.52 8.01
N GLY A 389 18.28 -4.42 7.45
CA GLY A 389 18.36 -5.87 7.68
C GLY A 389 16.97 -6.50 7.73
N ASP A 390 16.93 -7.82 7.88
CA ASP A 390 15.67 -8.57 7.97
C ASP A 390 14.97 -8.34 9.31
N ASP A 391 15.73 -8.09 10.37
CA ASP A 391 15.24 -7.91 11.74
C ASP A 391 15.49 -6.47 12.24
N LEU A 392 15.59 -5.49 11.33
CA LEU A 392 15.72 -4.07 11.64
C LEU A 392 15.23 -3.18 10.47
N VAL A 393 14.43 -2.12 10.68
CA VAL A 393 13.93 -1.55 11.94
C VAL A 393 12.51 -2.04 12.22
N PRO A 394 12.15 -2.37 13.47
CA PRO A 394 10.77 -2.69 13.87
C PRO A 394 9.73 -1.65 13.47
N ASP A 395 8.57 -2.13 13.00
CA ASP A 395 7.35 -1.33 13.02
C ASP A 395 6.85 -1.16 14.47
N TYR A 396 5.87 -0.30 14.71
CA TYR A 396 5.38 -0.08 16.07
C TYR A 396 3.94 0.44 16.17
N ILE A 397 3.35 0.25 17.34
CA ILE A 397 2.10 0.86 17.80
C ILE A 397 2.37 1.60 19.10
N THR A 398 1.89 2.85 19.23
CA THR A 398 2.23 3.70 20.38
C THR A 398 1.20 4.80 20.62
N HIS A 399 1.06 5.26 21.87
CA HIS A 399 0.40 6.54 22.13
C HIS A 399 1.29 7.69 21.65
N VAL A 400 0.65 8.73 21.13
CA VAL A 400 1.31 9.87 20.51
C VAL A 400 1.26 11.05 21.45
N GLN A 401 2.44 11.44 21.93
CA GLN A 401 2.62 12.62 22.78
C GLN A 401 2.71 13.91 21.96
N GLU A 402 2.04 14.97 22.43
CA GLU A 402 2.17 16.31 21.86
C GLU A 402 3.63 16.79 21.94
N GLY A 403 4.17 17.29 20.83
CA GLY A 403 5.56 17.69 20.68
C GLY A 403 6.56 16.52 20.68
N GLY A 404 6.08 15.28 20.69
CA GLY A 404 6.92 14.09 20.73
C GLY A 404 7.72 13.88 19.45
N PHE A 405 8.94 13.36 19.60
CA PHE A 405 9.83 13.01 18.49
C PHE A 405 10.17 11.52 18.52
N TYR A 406 9.84 10.79 17.46
CA TYR A 406 9.98 9.32 17.39
C TYR A 406 11.20 8.85 16.58
N GLY A 407 12.08 9.78 16.22
CA GLY A 407 13.43 9.50 15.75
C GLY A 407 13.66 9.69 14.26
N TRP A 408 12.69 9.36 13.39
CA TRP A 408 12.89 9.45 11.94
C TRP A 408 13.27 10.89 11.52
N PRO A 409 14.20 11.11 10.58
CA PRO A 409 15.01 10.12 9.85
C PRO A 409 16.36 9.79 10.52
N TRP A 410 16.78 10.56 11.52
CA TRP A 410 18.15 10.53 12.04
C TRP A 410 18.39 9.43 13.08
N TRP A 411 17.34 9.06 13.80
CA TRP A 411 17.37 8.09 14.89
C TRP A 411 16.23 7.06 14.73
N TYR A 412 16.37 5.89 15.32
CA TYR A 412 15.25 4.98 15.56
C TYR A 412 15.16 4.66 17.07
N MET A 413 14.16 3.87 17.45
CA MET A 413 13.79 3.66 18.86
C MET A 413 14.98 3.32 19.77
N GLY A 414 14.95 3.84 21.00
CA GLY A 414 16.07 3.75 21.93
C GLY A 414 17.21 4.75 21.71
N GLY A 415 17.02 5.73 20.82
CA GLY A 415 18.07 6.73 20.52
C GLY A 415 19.24 6.12 19.76
N HIS A 416 18.99 5.14 18.90
CA HIS A 416 20.00 4.55 18.02
C HIS A 416 20.15 5.38 16.74
N PRO A 417 21.37 5.73 16.32
CA PRO A 417 21.55 6.53 15.11
C PRO A 417 21.29 5.68 13.87
N ASP A 418 20.62 6.25 12.87
CA ASP A 418 20.60 5.66 11.54
C ASP A 418 21.98 5.87 10.87
N PRO A 419 22.69 4.80 10.48
CA PRO A 419 24.04 4.92 9.91
C PRO A 419 24.07 5.69 8.58
N ARG A 420 22.93 5.86 7.90
CA ARG A 420 22.82 6.65 6.66
C ARG A 420 22.71 8.16 6.94
N MET A 421 22.46 8.54 8.19
CA MET A 421 22.32 9.92 8.67
C MET A 421 23.38 10.26 9.74
N GLU A 422 24.48 9.51 9.77
CA GLU A 422 25.49 9.60 10.82
C GLU A 422 25.99 11.04 11.04
N GLY A 423 26.09 11.43 12.32
CA GLY A 423 26.58 12.74 12.74
C GLY A 423 25.58 13.89 12.62
N LYS A 424 24.41 13.69 12.00
CA LYS A 424 23.34 14.69 11.93
C LYS A 424 22.48 14.67 13.20
N HIS A 425 22.10 15.87 13.65
CA HIS A 425 21.20 16.07 14.79
C HIS A 425 21.53 15.26 16.07
N PRO A 426 22.78 15.29 16.57
CA PRO A 426 23.15 14.63 17.82
C PRO A 426 22.34 15.11 19.03
N GLU A 427 21.86 16.36 19.00
CA GLU A 427 21.03 16.97 20.05
C GLU A 427 19.63 16.35 20.19
N LEU A 428 19.19 15.53 19.21
CA LEU A 428 17.89 14.88 19.22
C LEU A 428 17.91 13.47 19.83
N LYS A 429 19.09 12.89 20.06
CA LYS A 429 19.22 11.51 20.57
C LYS A 429 18.37 11.24 21.81
N ASP A 430 18.50 12.10 22.81
CA ASP A 430 17.84 11.92 24.11
C ASP A 430 16.37 12.38 24.09
N LYS A 431 15.88 12.89 22.94
CA LYS A 431 14.47 13.25 22.72
C LYS A 431 13.67 12.14 22.04
N VAL A 432 14.34 11.09 21.57
CA VAL A 432 13.67 9.98 20.88
C VAL A 432 12.77 9.24 21.86
N ILE A 433 11.47 9.31 21.62
CA ILE A 433 10.47 8.52 22.34
C ILE A 433 10.56 7.08 21.83
N THR A 434 10.70 6.13 22.75
CA THR A 434 10.59 4.71 22.41
C THR A 434 9.11 4.34 22.36
N PRO A 435 8.62 3.75 21.26
CA PRO A 435 7.24 3.31 21.13
C PRO A 435 6.81 2.29 22.20
N ASP A 436 5.53 2.29 22.55
CA ASP A 436 4.99 1.40 23.59
C ASP A 436 5.04 -0.07 23.19
N VAL A 437 4.73 -0.38 21.93
CA VAL A 437 4.75 -1.75 21.39
C VAL A 437 5.62 -1.79 20.15
N ILE A 438 6.72 -2.54 20.25
CA ILE A 438 7.64 -2.79 19.15
C ILE A 438 7.21 -4.07 18.45
N LEU A 439 6.88 -3.95 17.16
CA LEU A 439 6.40 -5.05 16.34
C LEU A 439 7.55 -5.74 15.60
N GLN A 440 7.28 -6.92 15.05
CA GLN A 440 8.21 -7.57 14.13
C GLN A 440 8.58 -6.61 12.98
N PRO A 441 9.88 -6.43 12.68
CA PRO A 441 10.34 -5.65 11.54
C PRO A 441 9.66 -6.03 10.22
N HIS A 442 9.23 -5.00 9.50
CA HIS A 442 8.60 -5.11 8.18
C HIS A 442 7.18 -5.72 8.17
N ASN A 443 6.49 -5.78 9.31
CA ASN A 443 5.09 -6.24 9.38
C ASN A 443 4.12 -5.38 8.55
N ALA A 444 4.47 -4.12 8.32
CA ALA A 444 3.71 -3.10 7.64
C ALA A 444 2.33 -2.85 8.29
N SER A 445 2.32 -2.47 9.57
CA SER A 445 1.10 -2.08 10.31
C SER A 445 0.37 -0.92 9.65
N LEU A 446 -0.87 -1.13 9.19
CA LEU A 446 -1.63 -0.12 8.44
C LEU A 446 -2.70 0.55 9.28
N GLN A 447 -3.85 -0.08 9.48
CA GLN A 447 -4.93 0.45 10.31
C GLN A 447 -4.97 -0.28 11.64
N MET A 448 -5.34 0.46 12.69
CA MET A 448 -5.75 -0.10 13.97
C MET A 448 -7.10 0.45 14.46
N THR A 449 -7.73 -0.27 15.39
CA THR A 449 -8.92 0.15 16.13
C THR A 449 -8.87 -0.35 17.58
N PHE A 450 -9.47 0.40 18.50
CA PHE A 450 -9.80 -0.11 19.82
C PHE A 450 -11.08 -0.95 19.74
N TYR A 451 -11.15 -2.04 20.50
CA TYR A 451 -12.35 -2.88 20.58
C TYR A 451 -13.25 -2.45 21.74
N GLU A 452 -14.41 -1.88 21.43
CA GLU A 452 -15.33 -1.29 22.42
C GLU A 452 -16.63 -2.09 22.59
N ASP A 453 -16.89 -3.05 21.69
CA ASP A 453 -18.12 -3.83 21.69
C ASP A 453 -18.05 -5.01 22.69
N LYS A 454 -19.16 -5.74 22.81
CA LYS A 454 -19.34 -6.78 23.84
C LYS A 454 -19.55 -8.18 23.27
N GLN A 455 -19.24 -8.38 21.98
CA GLN A 455 -19.39 -9.70 21.38
C GLN A 455 -18.23 -10.62 21.79
N PHE A 456 -17.01 -10.07 21.87
CA PHE A 456 -15.83 -10.79 22.32
C PHE A 456 -15.80 -10.86 23.85
N PRO A 457 -15.00 -11.78 24.44
CA PRO A 457 -14.80 -11.84 25.89
C PRO A 457 -14.36 -10.50 26.48
N ALA A 458 -14.64 -10.30 27.77
CA ALA A 458 -14.40 -9.02 28.44
C ALA A 458 -12.90 -8.63 28.47
N GLU A 459 -11.98 -9.60 28.42
CA GLU A 459 -10.54 -9.31 28.32
C GLU A 459 -10.13 -8.61 27.02
N TYR A 460 -10.94 -8.66 25.95
CA TYR A 460 -10.64 -7.96 24.68
C TYR A 460 -11.14 -6.51 24.67
N GLN A 461 -12.00 -6.11 25.61
CA GLN A 461 -12.55 -4.75 25.65
C GLN A 461 -11.46 -3.74 26.03
N GLY A 462 -11.29 -2.74 25.18
CA GLY A 462 -10.25 -1.72 25.29
C GLY A 462 -8.94 -2.10 24.60
N ASP A 463 -8.78 -3.33 24.12
CA ASP A 463 -7.56 -3.73 23.40
C ASP A 463 -7.53 -3.17 21.99
N ILE A 464 -6.32 -3.10 21.42
CA ILE A 464 -6.12 -2.65 20.04
C ILE A 464 -6.06 -3.86 19.13
N PHE A 465 -6.72 -3.79 17.97
CA PHE A 465 -6.47 -4.68 16.85
C PHE A 465 -5.84 -3.91 15.71
N ALA A 466 -4.76 -4.43 15.13
CA ALA A 466 -4.02 -3.81 14.03
C ALA A 466 -3.76 -4.79 12.90
N ALA A 467 -3.90 -4.34 11.66
CA ALA A 467 -3.64 -5.14 10.47
C ALA A 467 -2.22 -4.93 9.96
N GLU A 468 -1.48 -6.03 9.85
CA GLU A 468 -0.09 -6.11 9.41
C GLU A 468 -0.07 -6.55 7.94
N HIS A 469 0.17 -5.61 7.02
CA HIS A 469 -0.01 -5.82 5.57
C HIS A 469 1.02 -6.74 4.91
N GLY A 470 2.11 -6.96 5.63
CA GLY A 470 3.13 -7.94 5.31
C GLY A 470 4.32 -7.38 4.54
N SER A 471 5.48 -7.97 4.85
CA SER A 471 6.80 -7.52 4.43
C SER A 471 7.04 -7.64 2.93
N TRP A 472 7.70 -6.63 2.36
CA TRP A 472 8.38 -6.71 1.06
C TRP A 472 9.90 -6.62 1.19
N ASN A 473 10.43 -6.01 2.26
CA ASN A 473 11.86 -5.81 2.52
C ASN A 473 12.39 -6.76 3.58
N ARG A 474 12.07 -8.05 3.44
CA ARG A 474 12.54 -9.07 4.36
C ARG A 474 12.73 -10.40 3.63
N SER A 475 13.80 -11.12 3.93
CA SER A 475 14.10 -12.41 3.31
C SER A 475 13.04 -13.43 3.70
N PRO A 476 12.87 -13.88 4.96
CA PRO A 476 11.65 -14.57 5.38
C PRO A 476 10.50 -13.58 5.59
N ARG A 477 9.31 -13.90 5.09
CA ARG A 477 8.14 -13.00 5.23
C ARG A 477 7.73 -12.83 6.70
N ALA A 478 7.22 -11.66 7.05
CA ALA A 478 6.54 -11.39 8.32
C ALA A 478 5.31 -10.50 8.07
N GLY A 479 4.38 -10.45 9.02
CA GLY A 479 3.10 -9.77 8.92
C GLY A 479 2.09 -10.63 8.14
N TYR A 480 1.28 -10.03 7.26
CA TYR A 480 0.17 -10.73 6.61
C TYR A 480 -0.82 -11.32 7.63
N GLU A 481 -1.13 -10.54 8.66
CA GLU A 481 -1.94 -10.96 9.79
C GLU A 481 -2.71 -9.79 10.41
N VAL A 482 -3.54 -10.08 11.40
CA VAL A 482 -4.04 -9.09 12.36
C VAL A 482 -3.49 -9.46 13.72
N VAL A 483 -2.91 -8.49 14.41
CA VAL A 483 -2.43 -8.63 15.78
C VAL A 483 -3.39 -7.96 16.75
N ARG A 484 -3.38 -8.43 17.99
CA ARG A 484 -4.02 -7.79 19.15
C ARG A 484 -2.92 -7.23 20.04
N VAL A 485 -3.07 -5.99 20.51
CA VAL A 485 -2.27 -5.42 21.60
C VAL A 485 -3.14 -5.40 22.85
N PRO A 486 -2.85 -6.25 23.85
CA PRO A 486 -3.53 -6.21 25.13
C PRO A 486 -3.20 -4.91 25.87
N LEU A 487 -4.23 -4.19 26.34
CA LEU A 487 -4.07 -3.07 27.28
C LEU A 487 -4.41 -3.48 28.72
N HIS A 488 -4.77 -4.75 28.93
CA HIS A 488 -5.08 -5.34 30.24
C HIS A 488 -6.10 -4.56 31.05
N GLN A 489 -7.01 -3.86 30.36
CA GLN A 489 -8.00 -2.96 30.96
C GLN A 489 -7.38 -1.82 31.80
N THR A 490 -6.08 -1.56 31.63
CA THR A 490 -5.35 -0.45 32.29
C THR A 490 -5.34 0.82 31.46
N GLY A 491 -5.63 0.71 30.15
CA GLY A 491 -5.48 1.81 29.20
C GLY A 491 -4.05 2.01 28.67
N HIS A 492 -3.09 1.22 29.16
CA HIS A 492 -1.69 1.29 28.77
C HIS A 492 -1.19 -0.05 28.21
N ALA A 493 -0.34 0.00 27.19
CA ALA A 493 0.28 -1.21 26.63
C ALA A 493 1.46 -1.66 27.49
N THR A 494 1.69 -2.97 27.56
CA THR A 494 2.81 -3.58 28.29
C THR A 494 4.01 -3.93 27.41
N GLY A 495 3.92 -3.66 26.11
CA GLY A 495 4.97 -3.95 25.12
C GLY A 495 4.78 -5.27 24.36
N GLU A 496 3.76 -6.05 24.72
CA GLU A 496 3.41 -7.30 24.03
C GLU A 496 2.33 -7.11 22.95
N TYR A 497 2.31 -8.04 22.01
CA TYR A 497 1.21 -8.23 21.06
C TYR A 497 1.00 -9.72 20.78
N GLU A 498 -0.21 -10.08 20.38
CA GLU A 498 -0.66 -11.45 20.14
C GLU A 498 -1.07 -11.60 18.66
N ASP A 499 -0.62 -12.65 17.98
CA ASP A 499 -1.17 -13.03 16.67
C ASP A 499 -2.67 -13.33 16.84
N PHE A 500 -3.55 -12.63 16.13
CA PHE A 500 -5.01 -12.83 16.24
C PHE A 500 -5.61 -13.45 14.99
N LEU A 501 -5.23 -13.00 13.78
CA LEU A 501 -5.77 -13.53 12.53
C LEU A 501 -4.63 -13.80 11.55
N THR A 502 -4.31 -15.07 11.27
CA THR A 502 -3.18 -15.45 10.41
C THR A 502 -3.64 -16.31 9.22
N GLY A 503 -2.69 -16.89 8.47
CA GLY A 503 -2.99 -17.90 7.43
C GLY A 503 -3.08 -17.35 6.01
N PHE A 504 -2.63 -16.11 5.78
CA PHE A 504 -2.68 -15.43 4.49
C PHE A 504 -1.51 -15.76 3.55
N VAL A 505 -0.42 -16.31 4.09
CA VAL A 505 0.79 -16.68 3.35
C VAL A 505 0.70 -18.12 2.85
N VAL A 506 1.01 -18.34 1.56
CA VAL A 506 1.09 -19.70 0.98
C VAL A 506 2.50 -20.25 1.16
N ASP A 507 3.49 -19.43 0.80
CA ASP A 507 4.90 -19.78 0.85
C ASP A 507 5.78 -18.51 0.83
N GLN A 508 7.09 -18.71 0.80
CA GLN A 508 8.10 -17.65 0.77
C GLN A 508 7.92 -16.63 -0.38
N ASN A 509 7.24 -16.99 -1.46
CA ASN A 509 7.05 -16.14 -2.64
C ASN A 509 5.61 -15.65 -2.78
N SER A 510 4.65 -16.41 -2.27
CA SER A 510 3.23 -16.24 -2.62
C SER A 510 2.36 -16.01 -1.40
N VAL A 511 1.45 -15.04 -1.50
CA VAL A 511 0.41 -14.76 -0.50
C VAL A 511 -0.92 -14.68 -1.22
N TRP A 512 -2.00 -15.05 -0.54
CA TRP A 512 -3.34 -14.96 -1.12
C TRP A 512 -4.17 -13.81 -0.56
N GLY A 513 -3.77 -13.25 0.58
CA GLY A 513 -4.39 -12.06 1.16
C GLY A 513 -3.37 -11.18 1.88
N ARG A 514 -3.76 -9.94 2.12
CA ARG A 514 -2.97 -8.88 2.75
C ARG A 514 -3.91 -7.98 3.56
N PRO A 515 -4.02 -8.18 4.88
CA PRO A 515 -4.88 -7.38 5.75
C PRO A 515 -4.53 -5.89 5.73
N VAL A 516 -5.52 -5.00 5.73
CA VAL A 516 -5.30 -3.54 5.72
C VAL A 516 -6.09 -2.81 6.80
N GLY A 517 -7.41 -2.88 6.70
CA GLY A 517 -8.32 -2.11 7.52
C GLY A 517 -8.94 -2.95 8.60
N VAL A 518 -9.07 -2.41 9.80
CA VAL A 518 -9.72 -3.09 10.95
C VAL A 518 -10.79 -2.17 11.52
N ALA A 519 -12.01 -2.69 11.67
CA ALA A 519 -13.12 -1.96 12.26
C ALA A 519 -14.09 -2.93 12.96
N THR A 520 -14.83 -2.45 13.95
CA THR A 520 -15.92 -3.22 14.55
C THR A 520 -17.22 -3.03 13.77
N ALA A 521 -17.97 -4.11 13.55
CA ALA A 521 -19.32 -4.09 12.99
C ALA A 521 -20.38 -3.73 14.04
N SER A 522 -21.60 -3.43 13.59
CA SER A 522 -22.73 -3.08 14.47
C SER A 522 -23.19 -4.18 15.43
N ASP A 523 -22.89 -5.44 15.11
CA ASP A 523 -23.16 -6.59 15.99
C ASP A 523 -22.00 -6.88 16.97
N GLY A 524 -20.92 -6.09 16.92
CA GLY A 524 -19.72 -6.23 17.73
C GLY A 524 -18.68 -7.22 17.20
N SER A 525 -18.85 -7.75 15.98
CA SER A 525 -17.82 -8.56 15.32
C SER A 525 -16.69 -7.68 14.78
N LEU A 526 -15.49 -8.23 14.64
CA LEU A 526 -14.38 -7.53 13.99
C LEU A 526 -14.46 -7.74 12.47
N LEU A 527 -14.20 -6.69 11.70
CA LEU A 527 -14.08 -6.73 10.25
C LEU A 527 -12.64 -6.41 9.84
N VAL A 528 -12.12 -7.17 8.89
CA VAL A 528 -10.76 -7.02 8.35
C VAL A 528 -10.82 -6.93 6.84
N SER A 529 -10.45 -5.78 6.26
CA SER A 529 -10.33 -5.66 4.81
C SER A 529 -9.01 -6.27 4.34
N ASP A 530 -9.04 -6.86 3.15
CA ASP A 530 -7.92 -7.56 2.54
C ASP A 530 -7.79 -7.12 1.08
N ASP A 531 -6.76 -6.33 0.81
CA ASP A 531 -6.56 -5.78 -0.53
C ASP A 531 -5.94 -6.77 -1.52
N GLY A 532 -5.30 -7.83 -1.02
CA GLY A 532 -4.74 -8.91 -1.81
C GLY A 532 -5.82 -9.80 -2.42
N SER A 533 -6.86 -10.12 -1.63
CA SER A 533 -7.99 -10.93 -2.10
C SER A 533 -9.22 -10.12 -2.53
N GLY A 534 -9.22 -8.79 -2.33
CA GLY A 534 -10.36 -7.93 -2.67
C GLY A 534 -11.60 -8.23 -1.83
N SER A 535 -11.40 -8.54 -0.55
CA SER A 535 -12.44 -9.05 0.36
C SER A 535 -12.47 -8.33 1.71
N ILE A 536 -13.53 -8.57 2.47
CA ILE A 536 -13.61 -8.27 3.90
C ILE A 536 -13.92 -9.57 4.64
N TRP A 537 -13.19 -9.84 5.71
CA TRP A 537 -13.38 -10.96 6.62
C TRP A 537 -14.13 -10.48 7.87
N ARG A 538 -15.06 -11.29 8.38
CA ARG A 538 -15.79 -11.03 9.63
C ARG A 538 -15.40 -12.07 10.67
N ILE A 539 -14.99 -11.59 11.85
CA ILE A 539 -14.54 -12.41 12.97
C ILE A 539 -15.54 -12.25 14.11
N SER A 540 -16.20 -13.34 14.48
CA SER A 540 -17.25 -13.38 15.51
C SER A 540 -16.96 -14.40 16.59
N TYR A 541 -17.30 -14.09 17.83
CA TYR A 541 -17.07 -14.99 18.96
C TYR A 541 -18.15 -16.10 19.00
N LYS A 542 -17.71 -17.36 19.14
CA LYS A 542 -18.57 -18.55 19.20
C LYS A 542 -18.90 -19.01 20.61
N GLY A 543 -18.07 -18.67 21.61
CA GLY A 543 -18.09 -19.27 22.94
C GLY A 543 -19.19 -18.77 23.87
N LYS A 544 -20.43 -18.71 23.38
CA LYS A 544 -21.63 -18.40 24.19
C LYS A 544 -22.13 -19.60 24.97
#